data_AF-A0A381YB29-F1
#
_entry.id   AF-A0A381YB29-F1
#
_cell.length_a   1.000
_cell.length_b   1.000
_cell.length_c   1.000
_cell.angle_alpha   90.00
_cell.angle_beta   90.00
_cell.angle_gamma   90.00
#
_symmetry.space_group_name_H-M   'P 1'
#
loop_
_entity.id
_entity.type
_entity.pdbx_description
1 polymer ?
#
loop_
_entity_poly.entity_id
_entity_poly.type
_entity_poly.pdbx_seq_one_letter_code
_entity_poly.pdbx_strand_id
1 'polypeptide(L)'
;MKTKTLLMLAGLFLFLIIIGGCKNNITFSLSQIKQLTVDGDNGEAYFSSDNTHLVFQSKRHGDECDKIYTMTIEGVDLQRLPVTDGAFTCSYYSLDDEIIFFSSTLQDGPDCPEIYKHPNPHKYIWPLRNFEIYSIDKNDKLKKLTHFPGYNAEATVHPLEKKIIFTSLRDGDIDLYEMNYDGTDVTRITQEFGYDGGAFYSPDGKKLVWRGWYPETESEKKQWMKNLKNRYIEAVPLDIYVANRDGSNKIRLTDNSATNWAPSWHPNGEYIVFSSNMDDWNSEHNTFGHNFELYVIHIKTKDLQRLTYNDTFDSFPVFSKDGGKLVFSSNRNAENPRQTNIFISEVVVGLR
;
A
#
# COMPACT_ATOMS: atom_id res chain seq x y z
N MET A 1 69.64 48.84 25.04
CA MET A 1 68.54 49.65 24.48
C MET A 1 67.51 48.72 23.85
N LYS A 2 66.23 48.98 24.13
CA LYS A 2 65.01 48.32 23.61
C LYS A 2 64.50 47.07 24.35
N THR A 3 63.74 47.41 25.39
CA THR A 3 62.53 46.75 25.93
C THR A 3 61.72 45.99 24.87
N LYS A 4 61.29 44.76 25.20
CA LYS A 4 60.14 44.10 24.58
C LYS A 4 59.15 43.65 25.65
N THR A 5 57.97 44.25 25.56
CA THR A 5 56.75 44.04 26.31
C THR A 5 56.23 42.60 26.12
N LEU A 6 55.89 41.93 27.21
CA LEU A 6 55.19 40.64 27.20
C LEU A 6 53.68 40.93 27.22
N LEU A 7 53.00 40.74 26.09
CA LEU A 7 51.53 40.74 26.03
C LEU A 7 51.02 39.34 26.38
N MET A 8 50.20 39.25 27.44
CA MET A 8 49.35 38.09 27.72
C MET A 8 48.25 37.99 26.65
N LEU A 9 48.20 36.88 25.91
CA LEU A 9 47.01 36.47 25.17
C LEU A 9 46.22 35.50 26.03
N ALA A 10 45.07 35.95 26.52
CA ALA A 10 44.04 35.09 27.09
C ALA A 10 43.33 34.36 25.93
N GLY A 11 43.55 33.04 25.82
CA GLY A 11 42.82 32.19 24.88
C GLY A 11 41.43 31.89 25.43
N LEU A 12 40.40 32.39 24.74
CA LEU A 12 39.01 32.04 25.00
C LEU A 12 38.72 30.67 24.36
N PHE A 13 38.73 29.59 25.15
CA PHE A 13 38.28 28.27 24.70
C PHE A 13 36.75 28.24 24.71
N LEU A 14 36.16 28.37 23.53
CA LEU A 14 34.73 28.11 23.32
C LEU A 14 34.54 26.58 23.30
N PHE A 15 34.09 26.01 24.42
CA PHE A 15 33.62 24.62 24.44
C PHE A 15 32.28 24.55 23.68
N LEU A 16 32.33 24.16 22.41
CA LEU A 16 31.14 23.64 21.73
C LEU A 16 30.80 22.31 22.38
N ILE A 17 29.81 22.31 23.27
CA ILE A 17 29.14 21.09 23.69
C ILE A 17 28.30 20.65 22.49
N ILE A 18 28.85 19.74 21.68
CA ILE A 18 28.04 18.94 20.77
C ILE A 18 27.22 18.01 21.65
N ILE A 19 25.99 18.41 21.94
CA ILE A 19 24.98 17.48 22.44
C ILE A 19 24.68 16.56 21.25
N GLY A 20 25.45 15.47 21.15
CA GLY A 20 25.07 14.33 20.33
C GLY A 20 23.79 13.78 20.92
N GLY A 21 22.65 14.23 20.39
CA GLY A 21 21.36 13.65 20.75
C GLY A 21 21.43 12.17 20.40
N CYS A 22 21.34 11.29 21.41
CA CYS A 22 20.95 9.91 21.20
C CYS A 22 19.64 9.96 20.42
N LYS A 23 19.68 9.62 19.13
CA LYS A 23 18.46 9.31 18.40
C LYS A 23 17.97 8.00 19.00
N ASN A 24 17.00 8.09 19.90
CA ASN A 24 16.34 6.90 20.39
C ASN A 24 15.63 6.29 19.18
N ASN A 25 16.14 5.15 18.69
CA ASN A 25 15.50 4.46 17.60
C ASN A 25 14.20 3.87 18.14
N ILE A 26 13.07 4.31 17.61
CA ILE A 26 11.77 3.75 17.96
C ILE A 26 11.69 2.31 17.44
N THR A 27 11.12 1.42 18.24
CA THR A 27 10.78 0.06 17.84
C THR A 27 9.28 -0.14 17.84
N PHE A 28 8.78 -0.96 16.94
CA PHE A 28 7.37 -1.32 16.83
C PHE A 28 7.17 -2.80 17.16
N SER A 29 6.14 -3.14 17.91
CA SER A 29 5.73 -4.54 18.05
C SER A 29 4.22 -4.67 18.00
N LEU A 30 3.76 -5.85 17.58
CA LEU A 30 2.36 -6.19 17.48
C LEU A 30 1.95 -6.99 18.71
N SER A 31 0.84 -6.60 19.34
CA SER A 31 0.28 -7.29 20.50
C SER A 31 -1.24 -7.44 20.37
N GLN A 32 -1.82 -8.34 21.16
CA GLN A 32 -3.28 -8.59 21.16
C GLN A 32 -3.84 -8.85 19.75
N ILE A 33 -3.09 -9.62 18.93
CA ILE A 33 -3.50 -9.93 17.56
C ILE A 33 -4.81 -10.71 17.60
N LYS A 34 -5.84 -10.18 16.94
CA LYS A 34 -7.18 -10.74 16.84
C LYS A 34 -7.53 -10.99 15.38
N GLN A 35 -7.99 -12.20 15.07
CA GLN A 35 -8.58 -12.54 13.78
C GLN A 35 -10.02 -12.03 13.73
N LEU A 36 -10.36 -11.24 12.70
CA LEU A 36 -11.68 -10.65 12.51
C LEU A 36 -12.57 -11.47 11.56
N THR A 37 -11.98 -12.11 10.55
CA THR A 37 -12.71 -12.95 9.61
C THR A 37 -12.24 -14.40 9.70
N VAL A 38 -13.17 -15.34 9.57
CA VAL A 38 -12.87 -16.78 9.49
C VAL A 38 -13.34 -17.41 8.18
N ASP A 39 -14.10 -16.67 7.38
CA ASP A 39 -14.66 -17.12 6.11
C ASP A 39 -14.27 -16.20 4.96
N GLY A 40 -14.38 -16.74 3.75
CA GLY A 40 -14.12 -16.04 2.50
C GLY A 40 -12.64 -15.92 2.17
N ASP A 41 -12.39 -15.27 1.05
CA ASP A 41 -11.08 -14.84 0.58
C ASP A 41 -11.08 -13.31 0.69
N ASN A 42 -10.27 -12.75 1.58
CA ASN A 42 -10.29 -11.34 1.96
C ASN A 42 -9.08 -10.60 1.36
N GLY A 43 -9.30 -9.36 0.92
CA GLY A 43 -8.24 -8.47 0.46
C GLY A 43 -7.76 -7.50 1.54
N GLU A 44 -7.28 -6.33 1.08
CA GLU A 44 -6.92 -5.19 1.91
C GLU A 44 -8.10 -4.66 2.71
N ALA A 45 -7.85 -4.24 3.95
CA ALA A 45 -8.83 -3.57 4.80
C ALA A 45 -8.34 -2.18 5.23
N TYR A 46 -9.26 -1.22 5.27
CA TYR A 46 -8.95 0.18 5.56
C TYR A 46 -9.88 0.76 6.62
N PHE A 47 -9.31 1.51 7.57
CA PHE A 47 -10.04 2.15 8.64
C PHE A 47 -10.92 3.31 8.14
N SER A 48 -12.10 3.46 8.77
CA SER A 48 -12.87 4.70 8.78
C SER A 48 -12.11 5.82 9.48
N SER A 49 -12.57 7.06 9.33
CA SER A 49 -11.91 8.24 9.87
C SER A 49 -11.83 8.29 11.39
N ASP A 50 -12.76 7.64 12.07
CA ASP A 50 -12.84 7.52 13.52
C ASP A 50 -12.21 6.22 14.07
N ASN A 51 -11.62 5.40 13.20
CA ASN A 51 -11.04 4.09 13.50
C ASN A 51 -12.04 3.06 14.09
N THR A 52 -13.35 3.20 13.86
CA THR A 52 -14.35 2.25 14.40
C THR A 52 -14.81 1.19 13.41
N HIS A 53 -14.63 1.43 12.10
CA HIS A 53 -15.03 0.52 11.03
C HIS A 53 -13.88 0.23 10.08
N LEU A 54 -14.04 -0.85 9.33
CA LEU A 54 -13.20 -1.27 8.23
C LEU A 54 -14.04 -1.34 6.95
N VAL A 55 -13.43 -0.99 5.82
CA VAL A 55 -13.93 -1.32 4.47
C VAL A 55 -12.90 -2.20 3.78
N PHE A 56 -13.35 -3.25 3.10
CA PHE A 56 -12.48 -4.24 2.49
C PHE A 56 -13.19 -5.00 1.38
N GLN A 57 -12.43 -5.59 0.47
CA GLN A 57 -13.00 -6.53 -0.49
C GLN A 57 -12.93 -7.98 -0.01
N SER A 58 -13.92 -8.77 -0.40
CA SER A 58 -13.88 -10.21 -0.18
C SER A 58 -14.74 -10.97 -1.19
N LYS A 59 -14.27 -12.17 -1.54
CA LYS A 59 -15.06 -13.19 -2.22
C LYS A 59 -15.56 -14.19 -1.18
N ARG A 60 -16.88 -14.20 -0.95
CA ARG A 60 -17.54 -15.06 0.05
C ARG A 60 -18.94 -15.43 -0.39
N HIS A 61 -19.61 -16.31 0.36
CA HIS A 61 -21.02 -16.67 0.18
C HIS A 61 -21.39 -17.11 -1.26
N GLY A 62 -20.46 -17.77 -1.96
CA GLY A 62 -20.66 -18.24 -3.33
C GLY A 62 -20.47 -17.18 -4.42
N ASP A 63 -19.99 -15.97 -4.09
CA ASP A 63 -19.58 -15.01 -5.11
C ASP A 63 -18.38 -15.55 -5.93
N GLU A 64 -18.45 -15.42 -7.26
CA GLU A 64 -17.37 -15.84 -8.18
C GLU A 64 -16.20 -14.84 -8.22
N CYS A 65 -16.41 -13.61 -7.71
CA CYS A 65 -15.42 -12.55 -7.64
C CYS A 65 -15.66 -11.62 -6.45
N ASP A 66 -14.64 -10.84 -6.11
CA ASP A 66 -14.66 -9.98 -4.93
C ASP A 66 -15.75 -8.90 -4.98
N LYS A 67 -16.31 -8.62 -3.79
CA LYS A 67 -17.32 -7.60 -3.51
C LYS A 67 -16.83 -6.75 -2.34
N ILE A 68 -17.38 -5.56 -2.15
CA ILE A 68 -16.98 -4.68 -1.04
C ILE A 68 -17.87 -4.91 0.18
N TYR A 69 -17.23 -4.98 1.33
CA TYR A 69 -17.84 -5.15 2.63
C TYR A 69 -17.36 -4.09 3.61
N THR A 70 -18.19 -3.80 4.61
CA THR A 70 -17.83 -3.06 5.81
C THR A 70 -18.04 -3.93 7.05
N MET A 71 -17.29 -3.66 8.11
CA MET A 71 -17.50 -4.25 9.43
C MET A 71 -16.94 -3.32 10.52
N THR A 72 -17.32 -3.54 11.77
CA THR A 72 -16.66 -2.90 12.91
C THR A 72 -15.24 -3.46 13.12
N ILE A 73 -14.38 -2.71 13.82
CA ILE A 73 -13.04 -3.20 14.20
C ILE A 73 -13.08 -4.36 15.20
N GLU A 74 -14.23 -4.61 15.83
CA GLU A 74 -14.49 -5.79 16.64
C GLU A 74 -14.76 -7.05 15.80
N GLY A 75 -14.93 -6.92 14.48
CA GLY A 75 -15.24 -8.04 13.57
C GLY A 75 -16.73 -8.41 13.56
N VAL A 76 -17.61 -7.49 13.95
CA VAL A 76 -19.08 -7.66 13.92
C VAL A 76 -19.72 -6.66 12.96
N ASP A 77 -21.04 -6.79 12.76
CA ASP A 77 -21.83 -5.95 11.84
C ASP A 77 -21.30 -5.94 10.40
N LEU A 78 -20.93 -7.13 9.93
CA LEU A 78 -20.51 -7.32 8.55
C LEU A 78 -21.66 -6.99 7.58
N GLN A 79 -21.43 -6.04 6.68
CA GLN A 79 -22.40 -5.61 5.66
C GLN A 79 -21.74 -5.60 4.29
N ARG A 80 -22.47 -6.03 3.26
CA ARG A 80 -22.06 -5.90 1.85
C ARG A 80 -22.59 -4.59 1.30
N LEU A 81 -21.83 -3.93 0.42
CA LEU A 81 -22.39 -2.82 -0.35
C LEU A 81 -23.56 -3.31 -1.24
N PRO A 82 -24.60 -2.49 -1.47
CA PRO A 82 -25.80 -2.91 -2.20
C PRO A 82 -25.55 -3.13 -3.70
N VAL A 83 -24.46 -2.58 -4.24
CA VAL A 83 -24.08 -2.76 -5.65
C VAL A 83 -23.17 -3.97 -5.78
N THR A 84 -23.54 -4.91 -6.66
CA THR A 84 -22.95 -6.25 -6.68
C THR A 84 -22.55 -6.76 -8.06
N ASP A 85 -22.92 -6.06 -9.13
CA ASP A 85 -22.62 -6.44 -10.51
C ASP A 85 -21.12 -6.31 -10.83
N GLY A 86 -20.54 -7.34 -11.44
CA GLY A 86 -19.12 -7.37 -11.79
C GLY A 86 -18.18 -7.62 -10.61
N ALA A 87 -16.87 -7.47 -10.83
CA ALA A 87 -15.85 -7.59 -9.78
C ALA A 87 -15.56 -6.23 -9.11
N PHE A 88 -15.17 -6.26 -7.85
CA PHE A 88 -14.82 -5.08 -7.06
C PHE A 88 -13.44 -5.24 -6.44
N THR A 89 -12.73 -4.13 -6.22
CA THR A 89 -11.44 -4.15 -5.52
C THR A 89 -11.10 -2.76 -4.97
N CYS A 90 -10.09 -2.69 -4.10
CA CYS A 90 -9.44 -1.47 -3.66
C CYS A 90 -10.43 -0.40 -3.15
N SER A 91 -11.22 -0.76 -2.14
CA SER A 91 -12.15 0.18 -1.51
C SER A 91 -11.45 1.14 -0.54
N TYR A 92 -11.92 2.37 -0.39
CA TYR A 92 -11.38 3.34 0.57
C TYR A 92 -12.43 4.36 1.02
N TYR A 93 -12.44 4.76 2.29
CA TYR A 93 -13.35 5.78 2.81
C TYR A 93 -12.94 7.20 2.38
N SER A 94 -13.92 8.06 2.11
CA SER A 94 -13.68 9.50 2.00
C SER A 94 -13.22 10.10 3.32
N LEU A 95 -12.71 11.33 3.26
CA LEU A 95 -12.21 12.06 4.43
C LEU A 95 -13.20 12.13 5.60
N ASP A 96 -14.48 12.24 5.26
CA ASP A 96 -15.62 12.41 6.15
C ASP A 96 -16.44 11.11 6.31
N ASP A 97 -15.97 9.98 5.76
CA ASP A 97 -16.66 8.68 5.72
C ASP A 97 -18.08 8.73 5.09
N GLU A 98 -18.43 9.80 4.37
CA GLU A 98 -19.72 9.94 3.69
C GLU A 98 -19.78 9.15 2.38
N ILE A 99 -18.62 8.79 1.82
CA ILE A 99 -18.47 8.14 0.53
C ILE A 99 -17.47 6.99 0.67
N ILE A 100 -17.75 5.87 -0.01
CA ILE A 100 -16.77 4.81 -0.25
C ILE A 100 -16.37 4.85 -1.72
N PHE A 101 -15.08 5.01 -1.98
CA PHE A 101 -14.48 4.80 -3.29
C PHE A 101 -14.14 3.33 -3.48
N PHE A 102 -14.26 2.81 -4.69
CA PHE A 102 -13.84 1.46 -5.03
C PHE A 102 -13.63 1.34 -6.54
N SER A 103 -12.94 0.28 -6.97
CA SER A 103 -12.72 0.00 -8.39
C SER A 103 -13.59 -1.17 -8.80
N SER A 104 -14.26 -1.08 -9.95
CA SER A 104 -15.19 -2.12 -10.38
C SER A 104 -15.28 -2.30 -11.89
N THR A 105 -15.69 -3.49 -12.32
CA THR A 105 -16.07 -3.81 -13.71
C THR A 105 -17.57 -3.63 -13.95
N LEU A 106 -18.29 -2.91 -13.08
CA LEU A 106 -19.73 -2.64 -13.18
C LEU A 106 -20.23 -2.29 -14.59
N GLN A 107 -19.44 -1.51 -15.33
CA GLN A 107 -19.79 -1.09 -16.69
C GLN A 107 -19.76 -2.24 -17.72
N ASP A 108 -19.10 -3.34 -17.42
CA ASP A 108 -18.98 -4.50 -18.30
C ASP A 108 -20.17 -5.47 -18.14
N GLY A 109 -21.01 -5.28 -17.11
CA GLY A 109 -22.19 -6.09 -16.83
C GLY A 109 -22.14 -6.81 -15.48
N PRO A 110 -23.16 -7.64 -15.18
CA PRO A 110 -23.32 -8.31 -13.89
C PRO A 110 -22.30 -9.44 -13.66
N ASP A 111 -21.78 -10.03 -14.74
CA ASP A 111 -20.92 -11.20 -14.68
C ASP A 111 -19.52 -10.86 -14.16
N CYS A 112 -18.95 -11.79 -13.39
CA CYS A 112 -17.56 -11.69 -12.98
C CYS A 112 -16.65 -11.81 -14.22
N PRO A 113 -15.63 -10.93 -14.36
CA PRO A 113 -14.73 -10.96 -15.50
C PRO A 113 -13.90 -12.24 -15.53
N GLU A 114 -13.50 -12.65 -16.72
CA GLU A 114 -12.68 -13.85 -16.91
C GLU A 114 -11.43 -13.85 -16.01
N ILE A 115 -11.12 -15.04 -15.49
CA ILE A 115 -9.91 -15.27 -14.72
C ILE A 115 -8.76 -15.44 -15.70
N TYR A 116 -7.93 -14.40 -15.85
CA TYR A 116 -6.68 -14.50 -16.60
C TYR A 116 -5.78 -15.54 -15.92
N LYS A 117 -5.25 -16.46 -16.72
CA LYS A 117 -4.29 -17.48 -16.26
C LYS A 117 -2.99 -17.32 -17.02
N HIS A 118 -1.89 -17.27 -16.27
CA HIS A 118 -0.57 -17.29 -16.88
C HIS A 118 -0.33 -18.68 -17.52
N PRO A 119 0.31 -18.77 -18.71
CA PRO A 119 0.59 -20.05 -19.36
C PRO A 119 1.41 -21.02 -18.51
N ASN A 120 2.31 -20.49 -17.67
CA ASN A 120 2.95 -21.22 -16.59
C ASN A 120 2.09 -21.10 -15.31
N PRO A 121 1.50 -22.19 -14.80
CA PRO A 121 0.62 -22.18 -13.63
C PRO A 121 1.34 -21.86 -12.31
N HIS A 122 2.67 -21.91 -12.27
CA HIS A 122 3.46 -21.58 -11.08
C HIS A 122 3.75 -20.09 -10.95
N LYS A 123 3.44 -19.27 -11.97
CA LYS A 123 3.61 -17.82 -11.90
C LYS A 123 2.32 -17.15 -11.46
N TYR A 124 2.40 -16.40 -10.37
CA TYR A 124 1.35 -15.47 -10.00
C TYR A 124 1.30 -14.30 -10.99
N ILE A 125 0.08 -13.94 -11.39
CA ILE A 125 -0.19 -12.75 -12.19
C ILE A 125 -1.28 -11.91 -11.55
N TRP A 126 -1.15 -10.60 -11.69
CA TRP A 126 -2.19 -9.64 -11.36
C TRP A 126 -2.91 -9.23 -12.64
N PRO A 127 -4.20 -9.58 -12.82
CA PRO A 127 -4.93 -9.23 -14.02
C PRO A 127 -5.26 -7.74 -14.07
N LEU A 128 -4.94 -7.10 -15.20
CA LEU A 128 -5.33 -5.74 -15.53
C LEU A 128 -6.75 -5.75 -16.11
N ARG A 129 -7.71 -6.06 -15.23
CA ARG A 129 -9.15 -6.02 -15.53
C ARG A 129 -9.57 -4.61 -15.95
N ASN A 130 -10.70 -4.53 -16.65
CA ASN A 130 -11.27 -3.26 -17.10
C ASN A 130 -11.89 -2.48 -15.92
N PHE A 131 -11.08 -2.14 -14.92
CA PHE A 131 -11.55 -1.45 -13.73
C PHE A 131 -11.73 0.03 -13.99
N GLU A 132 -12.85 0.55 -13.51
CA GLU A 132 -13.13 1.97 -13.40
C GLU A 132 -13.35 2.31 -11.94
N ILE A 133 -13.04 3.54 -11.54
CA ILE A 133 -13.23 4.01 -10.17
C ILE A 133 -14.67 4.52 -10.04
N TYR A 134 -15.34 4.06 -8.99
CA TYR A 134 -16.67 4.46 -8.59
C TYR A 134 -16.65 5.03 -7.18
N SER A 135 -17.69 5.80 -6.86
CA SER A 135 -18.02 6.22 -5.51
C SER A 135 -19.47 5.88 -5.20
N ILE A 136 -19.75 5.50 -3.96
CA ILE A 136 -21.12 5.35 -3.44
C ILE A 136 -21.26 6.14 -2.14
N ASP A 137 -22.36 6.89 -1.99
CA ASP A 137 -22.68 7.62 -0.76
C ASP A 137 -23.58 6.79 0.18
N LYS A 138 -23.86 7.32 1.38
CA LYS A 138 -24.74 6.68 2.38
C LYS A 138 -26.20 6.50 1.95
N ASN A 139 -26.62 7.10 0.83
CA ASN A 139 -27.96 6.93 0.24
C ASN A 139 -27.92 6.02 -1.00
N ASP A 140 -26.85 5.22 -1.14
CA ASP A 140 -26.61 4.29 -2.24
C ASP A 140 -26.49 4.97 -3.61
N LYS A 141 -26.17 6.27 -3.64
CA LYS A 141 -25.98 6.98 -4.90
C LYS A 141 -24.61 6.65 -5.49
N LEU A 142 -24.64 5.76 -6.49
CA LEU A 142 -23.47 5.39 -7.27
C LEU A 142 -23.08 6.47 -8.28
N LYS A 143 -21.78 6.72 -8.42
CA LYS A 143 -21.20 7.57 -9.48
C LYS A 143 -19.93 6.93 -10.03
N LYS A 144 -19.82 6.85 -11.37
CA LYS A 144 -18.59 6.50 -12.08
C LYS A 144 -17.69 7.73 -12.20
N LEU A 145 -16.41 7.62 -11.83
CA LEU A 145 -15.46 8.74 -11.78
C LEU A 145 -14.47 8.72 -12.94
N THR A 146 -13.96 7.55 -13.32
CA THR A 146 -13.06 7.41 -14.47
C THR A 146 -13.81 6.93 -15.71
N HIS A 147 -13.30 7.28 -16.89
CA HIS A 147 -13.91 6.94 -18.17
C HIS A 147 -12.81 6.57 -19.18
N PHE A 148 -11.92 5.67 -18.77
CA PHE A 148 -10.79 5.25 -19.60
C PHE A 148 -10.68 3.72 -19.61
N PRO A 149 -10.82 3.05 -20.78
CA PRO A 149 -10.69 1.60 -20.87
C PRO A 149 -9.34 1.09 -20.36
N GLY A 150 -9.34 -0.02 -19.63
CA GLY A 150 -8.15 -0.62 -19.06
C GLY A 150 -8.21 -0.62 -17.55
N TYR A 151 -7.08 -0.36 -16.90
CA TYR A 151 -6.97 -0.46 -15.45
C TYR A 151 -7.06 0.93 -14.83
N ASN A 152 -8.06 1.19 -13.99
CA ASN A 152 -8.10 2.32 -13.07
C ASN A 152 -8.49 1.75 -11.69
N ALA A 153 -7.52 1.68 -10.79
CA ALA A 153 -7.76 1.05 -9.49
C ALA A 153 -6.84 1.58 -8.39
N GLU A 154 -6.89 0.95 -7.22
CA GLU A 154 -5.98 1.23 -6.10
C GLU A 154 -6.09 2.67 -5.59
N ALA A 155 -7.31 3.20 -5.57
CA ALA A 155 -7.57 4.57 -5.15
C ALA A 155 -7.42 4.74 -3.63
N THR A 156 -6.66 5.73 -3.20
CA THR A 156 -6.58 6.17 -1.80
C THR A 156 -6.80 7.67 -1.67
N VAL A 157 -7.23 8.12 -0.50
CA VAL A 157 -7.70 9.50 -0.28
C VAL A 157 -6.61 10.39 0.31
N HIS A 158 -6.50 11.63 -0.18
CA HIS A 158 -5.64 12.66 0.40
C HIS A 158 -6.14 13.03 1.80
N PRO A 159 -5.29 13.11 2.84
CA PRO A 159 -5.71 13.22 4.25
C PRO A 159 -6.32 14.58 4.64
N LEU A 160 -6.20 15.59 3.79
CA LEU A 160 -6.63 16.98 4.08
C LEU A 160 -7.45 17.63 2.95
N GLU A 161 -7.56 16.99 1.78
CA GLU A 161 -8.16 17.58 0.58
C GLU A 161 -9.09 16.54 -0.07
N LYS A 162 -10.18 16.99 -0.71
CA LYS A 162 -11.12 16.10 -1.42
C LYS A 162 -10.55 15.59 -2.75
N LYS A 163 -9.48 14.80 -2.66
CA LYS A 163 -8.73 14.24 -3.77
C LYS A 163 -8.39 12.78 -3.53
N ILE A 164 -8.21 12.04 -4.62
CA ILE A 164 -7.72 10.66 -4.59
C ILE A 164 -6.50 10.51 -5.49
N ILE A 165 -5.55 9.67 -5.07
CA ILE A 165 -4.49 9.13 -5.91
C ILE A 165 -4.91 7.71 -6.34
N PHE A 166 -4.60 7.31 -7.56
CA PHE A 166 -4.96 6.00 -8.10
C PHE A 166 -3.98 5.54 -9.19
N THR A 167 -3.96 4.23 -9.45
CA THR A 167 -3.17 3.60 -10.51
C THR A 167 -3.96 3.59 -11.82
N SER A 168 -3.34 3.97 -12.95
CA SER A 168 -4.00 3.90 -14.26
C SER A 168 -3.08 3.49 -15.41
N LEU A 169 -3.64 2.72 -16.37
CA LEU A 169 -2.99 2.34 -17.63
C LEU A 169 -3.14 3.40 -18.75
N ARG A 170 -3.70 4.57 -18.43
CA ARG A 170 -4.29 5.44 -19.46
C ARG A 170 -3.33 6.02 -20.50
N ASP A 171 -2.06 6.15 -20.14
CA ASP A 171 -1.02 6.65 -21.04
C ASP A 171 -0.11 5.52 -21.57
N GLY A 172 -0.62 4.29 -21.59
CA GLY A 172 0.03 3.12 -22.18
C GLY A 172 1.01 2.39 -21.26
N ASP A 173 1.20 2.91 -20.04
CA ASP A 173 1.97 2.29 -18.96
C ASP A 173 1.22 2.42 -17.63
N ILE A 174 1.69 1.73 -16.58
CA ILE A 174 1.04 1.75 -15.28
C ILE A 174 1.65 2.86 -14.41
N ASP A 175 0.95 3.99 -14.34
CA ASP A 175 1.38 5.16 -13.58
C ASP A 175 0.39 5.56 -12.49
N LEU A 176 0.83 6.48 -11.62
CA LEU A 176 0.01 7.14 -10.62
C LEU A 176 -0.63 8.41 -11.17
N TYR A 177 -1.91 8.61 -10.83
CA TYR A 177 -2.70 9.79 -11.19
C TYR A 177 -3.44 10.31 -9.97
N GLU A 178 -3.63 11.61 -9.91
CA GLU A 178 -4.45 12.29 -8.90
C GLU A 178 -5.68 12.91 -9.55
N MET A 179 -6.83 12.91 -8.87
CA MET A 179 -8.01 13.65 -9.29
C MET A 179 -8.87 14.14 -8.12
N ASN A 180 -9.80 15.05 -8.39
CA ASN A 180 -10.82 15.45 -7.42
C ASN A 180 -11.85 14.32 -7.20
N TYR A 181 -12.55 14.35 -6.05
CA TYR A 181 -13.63 13.38 -5.74
C TYR A 181 -14.74 13.30 -6.79
N ASP A 182 -14.94 14.35 -7.58
CA ASP A 182 -15.96 14.38 -8.62
C ASP A 182 -15.48 13.82 -9.97
N GLY A 183 -14.22 13.40 -10.08
CA GLY A 183 -13.59 12.87 -11.29
C GLY A 183 -12.88 13.93 -12.14
N THR A 184 -12.87 15.20 -11.73
CA THR A 184 -12.22 16.31 -12.45
C THR A 184 -10.75 16.49 -12.07
N ASP A 185 -10.04 17.38 -12.79
CA ASP A 185 -8.63 17.75 -12.56
C ASP A 185 -7.65 16.57 -12.51
N VAL A 186 -7.83 15.62 -13.43
CA VAL A 186 -6.96 14.45 -13.49
C VAL A 186 -5.55 14.84 -13.92
N THR A 187 -4.57 14.54 -13.08
CA THR A 187 -3.15 14.87 -13.30
C THR A 187 -2.31 13.60 -13.17
N ARG A 188 -1.41 13.35 -14.13
CA ARG A 188 -0.43 12.28 -14.07
C ARG A 188 0.73 12.67 -13.15
N ILE A 189 1.08 11.79 -12.21
CA ILE A 189 2.09 12.03 -11.17
C ILE A 189 3.41 11.34 -11.51
N THR A 190 3.37 10.10 -11.97
CA THR A 190 4.56 9.35 -12.39
C THR A 190 4.59 9.14 -13.90
N GLN A 191 5.79 9.04 -14.47
CA GLN A 191 6.02 8.92 -15.92
C GLN A 191 7.21 8.00 -16.26
N GLU A 192 7.80 7.36 -15.25
CA GLU A 192 8.96 6.51 -15.48
C GLU A 192 8.49 5.16 -15.99
N PHE A 193 9.08 4.70 -17.09
CA PHE A 193 8.67 3.47 -17.75
C PHE A 193 8.79 2.27 -16.81
N GLY A 194 7.69 1.56 -16.62
CA GLY A 194 7.57 0.45 -15.68
C GLY A 194 6.24 0.43 -14.94
N TYR A 195 6.27 -0.11 -13.73
CA TYR A 195 5.10 -0.26 -12.89
C TYR A 195 5.17 0.70 -11.71
N ASP A 196 4.13 1.53 -11.54
CA ASP A 196 3.86 2.27 -10.30
C ASP A 196 2.44 1.97 -9.80
N GLY A 197 2.28 1.44 -8.59
CA GLY A 197 0.95 1.08 -8.08
C GLY A 197 0.73 1.23 -6.58
N GLY A 198 -0.54 1.40 -6.20
CA GLY A 198 -1.07 1.42 -4.83
C GLY A 198 -0.41 2.45 -3.95
N ALA A 199 -0.54 3.69 -4.38
CA ALA A 199 0.04 4.82 -3.68
C ALA A 199 -0.78 5.25 -2.47
N PHE A 200 -0.10 5.73 -1.43
CA PHE A 200 -0.70 6.36 -0.25
C PHE A 200 -0.06 7.73 0.00
N TYR A 201 -0.89 8.70 0.38
CA TYR A 201 -0.44 9.99 0.86
C TYR A 201 0.21 9.87 2.25
N SER A 202 1.25 10.67 2.49
CA SER A 202 1.76 10.89 3.84
C SER A 202 0.70 11.53 4.73
N PRO A 203 0.79 11.42 6.07
CA PRO A 203 -0.22 11.97 6.97
C PRO A 203 -0.46 13.48 6.82
N ASP A 204 0.55 14.23 6.36
CA ASP A 204 0.47 15.67 6.07
C ASP A 204 0.05 15.98 4.62
N GLY A 205 -0.17 14.96 3.78
CA GLY A 205 -0.56 15.07 2.38
C GLY A 205 0.54 15.51 1.41
N LYS A 206 1.77 15.72 1.86
CA LYS A 206 2.84 16.33 1.03
C LYS A 206 3.67 15.34 0.24
N LYS A 207 3.60 14.05 0.57
CA LYS A 207 4.37 12.99 -0.04
C LYS A 207 3.48 11.82 -0.43
N LEU A 208 4.02 10.98 -1.31
CA LEU A 208 3.45 9.71 -1.70
C LEU A 208 4.42 8.59 -1.33
N VAL A 209 3.88 7.43 -0.97
CA VAL A 209 4.59 6.15 -0.95
C VAL A 209 3.88 5.20 -1.91
N TRP A 210 4.63 4.40 -2.66
CA TRP A 210 4.06 3.38 -3.56
C TRP A 210 5.04 2.24 -3.77
N ARG A 211 4.55 1.15 -4.35
CA ARG A 211 5.40 0.04 -4.84
C ARG A 211 5.66 0.23 -6.33
N GLY A 212 6.88 0.00 -6.78
CA GLY A 212 7.23 0.13 -8.18
C GLY A 212 8.34 -0.78 -8.67
N TRP A 213 8.42 -0.94 -9.98
CA TRP A 213 9.46 -1.68 -10.68
C TRP A 213 9.77 -1.03 -12.02
N TYR A 214 11.05 -0.74 -12.27
CA TYR A 214 11.50 -0.04 -13.47
C TYR A 214 12.46 -0.94 -14.25
N PRO A 215 12.03 -1.53 -15.38
CA PRO A 215 12.87 -2.43 -16.17
C PRO A 215 14.08 -1.71 -16.77
N GLU A 216 15.28 -2.23 -16.51
CA GLU A 216 16.54 -1.60 -16.95
C GLU A 216 17.01 -2.16 -18.30
N THR A 217 16.91 -3.48 -18.47
CA THR A 217 17.40 -4.19 -19.65
C THR A 217 16.38 -4.24 -20.77
N GLU A 218 16.85 -4.32 -22.02
CA GLU A 218 15.96 -4.49 -23.19
C GLU A 218 15.11 -5.76 -23.13
N SER A 219 15.57 -6.80 -22.42
CA SER A 219 14.79 -8.01 -22.20
C SER A 219 13.62 -7.77 -21.25
N GLU A 220 13.87 -7.08 -20.13
CA GLU A 220 12.83 -6.73 -19.16
C GLU A 220 11.79 -5.79 -19.77
N LYS A 221 12.22 -4.77 -20.52
CA LYS A 221 11.30 -3.84 -21.20
C LYS A 221 10.40 -4.57 -22.20
N LYS A 222 10.96 -5.50 -22.99
CA LYS A 222 10.17 -6.33 -23.92
C LYS A 222 9.17 -7.22 -23.19
N GLN A 223 9.59 -7.82 -22.07
CA GLN A 223 8.71 -8.65 -21.25
C GLN A 223 7.59 -7.81 -20.63
N TRP A 224 7.89 -6.62 -20.12
CA TRP A 224 6.91 -5.68 -19.59
C TRP A 224 5.85 -5.30 -20.62
N MET A 225 6.28 -4.87 -21.82
CA MET A 225 5.35 -4.54 -22.91
C MET A 225 4.49 -5.73 -23.35
N LYS A 226 5.05 -6.95 -23.33
CA LYS A 226 4.29 -8.18 -23.61
C LYS A 226 3.22 -8.43 -22.54
N ASN A 227 3.56 -8.23 -21.27
CA ASN A 227 2.64 -8.41 -20.14
C ASN A 227 1.49 -7.42 -20.19
N LEU A 228 1.78 -6.14 -20.44
CA LEU A 228 0.76 -5.10 -20.64
C LEU A 228 -0.19 -5.42 -21.80
N LYS A 229 0.35 -5.87 -22.94
CA LYS A 229 -0.47 -6.31 -24.08
C LYS A 229 -1.38 -7.48 -23.74
N ASN A 230 -0.92 -8.39 -22.87
CA ASN A 230 -1.70 -9.52 -22.38
C ASN A 230 -2.58 -9.18 -21.15
N ARG A 231 -2.61 -7.91 -20.74
CA ARG A 231 -3.42 -7.38 -19.64
C ARG A 231 -3.14 -8.03 -18.30
N TYR A 232 -1.88 -8.22 -17.95
CA TYR A 232 -1.50 -8.64 -16.60
C TYR A 232 -0.13 -8.09 -16.20
N ILE A 233 0.14 -8.12 -14.90
CA ILE A 233 1.47 -7.94 -14.31
C ILE A 233 1.94 -9.31 -13.84
N GLU A 234 3.14 -9.74 -14.25
CA GLU A 234 3.80 -10.91 -13.66
C GLU A 234 4.50 -10.49 -12.37
N ALA A 235 4.66 -11.42 -11.42
CA ALA A 235 5.48 -11.19 -10.25
C ALA A 235 6.90 -10.74 -10.65
N VAL A 236 7.27 -9.56 -10.19
CA VAL A 236 8.58 -8.93 -10.33
C VAL A 236 9.10 -8.52 -8.94
N PRO A 237 10.42 -8.29 -8.78
CA PRO A 237 10.89 -7.50 -7.66
C PRO A 237 10.13 -6.17 -7.64
N LEU A 238 9.61 -5.80 -6.49
CA LEU A 238 8.92 -4.53 -6.29
C LEU A 238 9.60 -3.82 -5.16
N ASP A 239 9.91 -2.55 -5.36
CA ASP A 239 10.50 -1.73 -4.33
C ASP A 239 9.54 -0.65 -3.85
N ILE A 240 9.75 -0.23 -2.62
CA ILE A 240 9.00 0.87 -2.02
C ILE A 240 9.70 2.18 -2.36
N TYR A 241 8.95 3.11 -2.94
CA TYR A 241 9.41 4.45 -3.28
C TYR A 241 8.65 5.49 -2.48
N VAL A 242 9.33 6.59 -2.15
CA VAL A 242 8.70 7.80 -1.60
C VAL A 242 9.09 8.99 -2.45
N ALA A 243 8.15 9.90 -2.69
CA ALA A 243 8.40 11.16 -3.40
C ALA A 243 7.55 12.28 -2.80
N ASN A 244 7.80 13.51 -3.23
CA ASN A 244 6.82 14.59 -3.07
C ASN A 244 5.52 14.21 -3.80
N ARG A 245 4.40 14.84 -3.41
CA ARG A 245 3.07 14.62 -4.02
C ARG A 245 3.04 14.83 -5.54
N ASP A 246 3.90 15.69 -6.07
CA ASP A 246 4.04 15.96 -7.50
C ASP A 246 4.95 14.95 -8.24
N GLY A 247 5.41 13.90 -7.55
CA GLY A 247 6.32 12.88 -8.09
C GLY A 247 7.80 13.27 -8.04
N SER A 248 8.14 14.51 -7.66
CA SER A 248 9.53 14.98 -7.57
C SER A 248 10.26 14.42 -6.34
N ASN A 249 11.60 14.45 -6.37
CA ASN A 249 12.45 13.97 -5.27
C ASN A 249 12.18 12.50 -4.87
N LYS A 250 11.96 11.64 -5.87
CA LYS A 250 11.80 10.20 -5.69
C LYS A 250 13.02 9.57 -5.01
N ILE A 251 12.78 8.81 -3.96
CA ILE A 251 13.76 7.99 -3.24
C ILE A 251 13.30 6.53 -3.21
N ARG A 252 14.26 5.61 -3.40
CA ARG A 252 14.05 4.16 -3.27
C ARG A 252 14.35 3.73 -1.83
N LEU A 253 13.36 3.19 -1.13
CA LEU A 253 13.49 2.76 0.27
C LEU A 253 14.01 1.32 0.40
N THR A 254 13.61 0.42 -0.50
CA THR A 254 14.06 -0.99 -0.52
C THR A 254 14.91 -1.27 -1.75
N ASP A 255 15.89 -2.17 -1.61
CA ASP A 255 16.70 -2.67 -2.72
C ASP A 255 17.22 -4.07 -2.36
N ASN A 256 16.31 -5.03 -2.28
CA ASN A 256 16.56 -6.37 -1.73
C ASN A 256 16.23 -7.50 -2.72
N SER A 257 15.93 -7.17 -3.99
CA SER A 257 15.47 -8.12 -5.03
C SER A 257 14.17 -8.87 -4.73
N ALA A 258 13.59 -8.65 -3.54
CA ALA A 258 12.35 -9.25 -3.12
C ALA A 258 11.15 -8.49 -3.69
N THR A 259 9.97 -9.03 -3.48
CA THR A 259 8.71 -8.32 -3.74
C THR A 259 8.30 -7.61 -2.45
N ASN A 260 8.35 -6.28 -2.46
CA ASN A 260 7.87 -5.44 -1.36
C ASN A 260 6.51 -4.84 -1.75
N TRP A 261 5.48 -5.06 -0.94
CA TRP A 261 4.08 -4.84 -1.29
C TRP A 261 3.32 -4.01 -0.25
N ALA A 262 2.20 -3.42 -0.69
CA ALA A 262 1.24 -2.64 0.11
C ALA A 262 1.88 -1.72 1.16
N PRO A 263 2.68 -0.74 0.74
CA PRO A 263 3.22 0.24 1.69
C PRO A 263 2.12 1.15 2.22
N SER A 264 2.16 1.47 3.51
CA SER A 264 1.33 2.49 4.13
C SER A 264 2.11 3.28 5.17
N TRP A 265 1.67 4.52 5.42
CA TRP A 265 2.35 5.41 6.35
C TRP A 265 1.96 5.13 7.80
N HIS A 266 2.95 5.17 8.69
CA HIS A 266 2.68 5.42 10.10
C HIS A 266 2.26 6.90 10.28
N PRO A 267 1.31 7.23 11.17
CA PRO A 267 0.77 8.59 11.31
C PRO A 267 1.78 9.66 11.75
N ASN A 268 2.94 9.28 12.29
CA ASN A 268 4.02 10.23 12.56
C ASN A 268 4.75 10.73 11.29
N GLY A 269 4.52 10.11 10.13
CA GLY A 269 5.13 10.50 8.86
C GLY A 269 6.63 10.17 8.71
N GLU A 270 7.19 9.36 9.61
CA GLU A 270 8.62 8.98 9.58
C GLU A 270 8.86 7.52 9.20
N TYR A 271 7.82 6.68 9.26
CA TYR A 271 7.90 5.25 9.02
C TYR A 271 6.87 4.79 7.99
N ILE A 272 7.26 3.78 7.21
CA ILE A 272 6.40 3.06 6.29
C ILE A 272 6.29 1.61 6.78
N VAL A 273 5.08 1.08 6.90
CA VAL A 273 4.86 -0.37 7.04
C VAL A 273 4.54 -0.96 5.68
N PHE A 274 5.02 -2.16 5.41
CA PHE A 274 4.85 -2.86 4.13
C PHE A 274 5.00 -4.36 4.36
N SER A 275 4.64 -5.18 3.38
CA SER A 275 4.92 -6.61 3.40
C SER A 275 6.05 -6.99 2.44
N SER A 276 6.80 -8.03 2.76
CA SER A 276 7.90 -8.48 1.90
C SER A 276 8.15 -9.98 2.05
N ASN A 277 8.54 -10.62 0.95
CA ASN A 277 9.04 -11.99 0.94
C ASN A 277 10.58 -12.08 1.05
N MET A 278 11.25 -11.00 1.48
CA MET A 278 12.72 -10.94 1.53
C MET A 278 13.39 -12.02 2.40
N ASP A 279 12.66 -12.60 3.35
CA ASP A 279 13.16 -13.68 4.22
C ASP A 279 12.76 -15.09 3.73
N ASP A 280 12.15 -15.21 2.54
CA ASP A 280 11.67 -16.48 1.96
C ASP A 280 12.46 -16.90 0.71
N TRP A 281 13.79 -16.79 0.76
CA TRP A 281 14.67 -17.15 -0.36
C TRP A 281 14.80 -18.67 -0.54
N ASN A 282 14.46 -19.17 -1.73
CA ASN A 282 14.68 -20.57 -2.11
C ASN A 282 15.92 -20.72 -3.00
N SER A 283 16.97 -21.32 -2.46
CA SER A 283 18.23 -21.54 -3.18
C SER A 283 18.16 -22.60 -4.30
N GLU A 284 17.22 -23.56 -4.24
CA GLU A 284 17.05 -24.59 -5.28
C GLU A 284 16.39 -24.02 -6.54
N HIS A 285 15.51 -23.04 -6.36
CA HIS A 285 14.76 -22.41 -7.45
C HIS A 285 15.25 -21.01 -7.82
N ASN A 286 16.23 -20.48 -7.07
CA ASN A 286 16.78 -19.13 -7.25
C ASN A 286 15.68 -18.05 -7.34
N THR A 287 14.71 -18.14 -6.42
CA THR A 287 13.56 -17.23 -6.34
C THR A 287 13.12 -17.09 -4.89
N PHE A 288 12.51 -15.95 -4.57
CA PHE A 288 11.72 -15.83 -3.35
C PHE A 288 10.42 -16.64 -3.47
N GLY A 289 9.95 -17.17 -2.36
CA GLY A 289 8.68 -17.88 -2.26
C GLY A 289 7.49 -16.96 -2.01
N HIS A 290 6.45 -17.53 -1.40
CA HIS A 290 5.15 -16.91 -1.19
C HIS A 290 4.89 -16.53 0.27
N ASN A 291 5.85 -16.72 1.16
CA ASN A 291 5.75 -16.26 2.53
C ASN A 291 6.11 -14.77 2.60
N PHE A 292 5.12 -13.95 2.92
CA PHE A 292 5.30 -12.51 3.13
C PHE A 292 5.18 -12.20 4.61
N GLU A 293 6.01 -11.29 5.07
CA GLU A 293 6.01 -10.82 6.45
C GLU A 293 5.88 -9.30 6.47
N LEU A 294 5.40 -8.75 7.59
CA LEU A 294 5.26 -7.33 7.78
C LEU A 294 6.57 -6.72 8.27
N TYR A 295 6.93 -5.58 7.70
CA TYR A 295 8.11 -4.81 8.06
C TYR A 295 7.76 -3.34 8.21
N VAL A 296 8.53 -2.64 9.03
CA VAL A 296 8.50 -1.18 9.14
C VAL A 296 9.89 -0.63 8.82
N ILE A 297 9.94 0.43 8.02
CA ILE A 297 11.18 1.10 7.61
C ILE A 297 11.12 2.59 7.91
N HIS A 298 12.18 3.13 8.51
CA HIS A 298 12.33 4.56 8.72
C HIS A 298 12.75 5.26 7.41
N ILE A 299 12.01 6.27 6.95
CA ILE A 299 12.21 6.85 5.60
C ILE A 299 13.58 7.52 5.39
N LYS A 300 14.18 8.12 6.43
CA LYS A 300 15.49 8.80 6.33
C LYS A 300 16.68 7.86 6.56
N THR A 301 16.67 7.06 7.62
CA THR A 301 17.79 6.19 7.98
C THR A 301 17.78 4.87 7.21
N LYS A 302 16.63 4.48 6.65
CA LYS A 302 16.37 3.15 6.09
C LYS A 302 16.50 2.02 7.11
N ASP A 303 16.45 2.35 8.41
CA ASP A 303 16.43 1.35 9.47
C ASP A 303 15.18 0.49 9.30
N LEU A 304 15.40 -0.82 9.13
CA LEU A 304 14.38 -1.81 8.84
C LEU A 304 14.14 -2.68 10.08
N GLN A 305 12.87 -2.95 10.37
CA GLN A 305 12.44 -3.85 11.42
C GLN A 305 11.33 -4.79 10.90
N ARG A 306 11.45 -6.09 11.18
CA ARG A 306 10.38 -7.08 10.95
C ARG A 306 9.38 -7.07 12.11
N LEU A 307 8.10 -7.25 11.81
CA LEU A 307 6.98 -7.18 12.76
C LEU A 307 6.30 -8.53 13.00
N THR A 308 6.27 -9.40 11.99
CA THR A 308 5.63 -10.73 12.05
C THR A 308 6.64 -11.84 11.76
N TYR A 309 6.43 -13.01 12.38
CA TYR A 309 7.37 -14.14 12.35
C TYR A 309 6.60 -15.47 12.31
N ASN A 310 6.33 -15.98 11.11
CA ASN A 310 5.58 -17.20 10.84
C ASN A 310 5.80 -17.69 9.40
N ASP A 311 5.22 -18.85 9.08
CA ASP A 311 5.38 -19.51 7.77
C ASP A 311 4.13 -19.34 6.88
N THR A 312 3.36 -18.28 7.10
CA THR A 312 2.16 -17.96 6.31
C THR A 312 2.18 -16.53 5.82
N PHE A 313 1.49 -16.29 4.70
CA PHE A 313 1.37 -14.97 4.10
C PHE A 313 0.77 -13.95 5.08
N ASP A 314 1.51 -12.87 5.35
CA ASP A 314 1.05 -11.65 6.02
C ASP A 314 1.24 -10.45 5.09
N SER A 315 0.18 -9.69 4.85
CA SER A 315 0.23 -8.54 3.94
C SER A 315 -0.81 -7.48 4.27
N PHE A 316 -0.87 -6.47 3.38
CA PHE A 316 -1.84 -5.38 3.42
C PHE A 316 -1.87 -4.59 4.74
N PRO A 317 -0.71 -4.24 5.33
CA PRO A 317 -0.68 -3.56 6.62
C PRO A 317 -1.13 -2.10 6.50
N VAL A 318 -2.06 -1.68 7.35
CA VAL A 318 -2.52 -0.29 7.45
C VAL A 318 -2.64 0.12 8.91
N PHE A 319 -1.96 1.20 9.29
CA PHE A 319 -2.12 1.79 10.63
C PHE A 319 -3.47 2.51 10.77
N SER A 320 -4.04 2.47 11.97
CA SER A 320 -5.12 3.40 12.35
C SER A 320 -4.60 4.84 12.35
N LYS A 321 -5.50 5.83 12.23
CA LYS A 321 -5.10 7.25 12.14
C LYS A 321 -4.34 7.76 13.37
N ASP A 322 -4.58 7.14 14.53
CA ASP A 322 -3.86 7.44 15.78
C ASP A 322 -2.58 6.61 15.97
N GLY A 323 -2.34 5.60 15.11
CA GLY A 323 -1.17 4.73 15.14
C GLY A 323 -1.22 3.66 16.22
N GLY A 324 -2.32 3.59 16.99
CA GLY A 324 -2.48 2.63 18.07
C GLY A 324 -2.81 1.21 17.59
N LYS A 325 -3.29 1.06 16.36
CA LYS A 325 -3.68 -0.22 15.78
C LYS A 325 -3.07 -0.44 14.40
N LEU A 326 -2.93 -1.72 14.04
CA LEU A 326 -2.58 -2.16 12.70
C LEU A 326 -3.62 -3.19 12.25
N VAL A 327 -4.27 -2.93 11.12
CA VAL A 327 -5.03 -3.96 10.39
C VAL A 327 -4.13 -4.55 9.32
N PHE A 328 -4.21 -5.86 9.11
CA PHE A 328 -3.46 -6.58 8.09
C PHE A 328 -4.21 -7.85 7.70
N SER A 329 -3.87 -8.44 6.58
CA SER A 329 -4.45 -9.72 6.16
C SER A 329 -3.43 -10.84 6.25
N SER A 330 -3.87 -12.03 6.63
CA SER A 330 -3.01 -13.16 6.89
C SER A 330 -3.66 -14.48 6.53
N ASN A 331 -2.85 -15.46 6.12
CA ASN A 331 -3.27 -16.84 5.90
C ASN A 331 -3.09 -17.72 7.17
N ARG A 332 -2.83 -17.11 8.33
CA ARG A 332 -2.90 -17.82 9.61
C ARG A 332 -4.27 -18.45 9.80
N ASN A 333 -4.28 -19.67 10.30
CA ASN A 333 -5.49 -20.47 10.57
C ASN A 333 -6.34 -20.75 9.32
N ALA A 334 -5.76 -20.65 8.12
CA ALA A 334 -6.43 -20.95 6.87
C ALA A 334 -6.62 -22.48 6.69
N GLU A 335 -7.82 -22.89 6.31
CA GLU A 335 -8.15 -24.26 5.89
C GLU A 335 -7.61 -24.57 4.49
N ASN A 336 -7.29 -23.54 3.69
CA ASN A 336 -6.65 -23.68 2.40
C ASN A 336 -5.76 -22.48 2.04
N PRO A 337 -4.79 -22.61 1.11
CA PRO A 337 -3.83 -21.55 0.80
C PRO A 337 -4.39 -20.24 0.25
N ARG A 338 -5.70 -20.17 -0.08
CA ARG A 338 -6.38 -18.97 -0.60
C ARG A 338 -7.36 -18.35 0.40
N GLN A 339 -7.40 -18.85 1.63
CA GLN A 339 -8.21 -18.25 2.68
C GLN A 339 -7.40 -17.17 3.41
N THR A 340 -7.30 -16.01 2.79
CA THR A 340 -6.74 -14.82 3.42
C THR A 340 -7.79 -14.21 4.35
N ASN A 341 -7.43 -13.96 5.60
CA ASN A 341 -8.29 -13.44 6.66
C ASN A 341 -7.80 -12.08 7.16
N ILE A 342 -8.70 -11.24 7.66
CA ILE A 342 -8.34 -9.93 8.24
C ILE A 342 -8.04 -10.10 9.72
N PHE A 343 -6.94 -9.48 10.15
CA PHE A 343 -6.48 -9.40 11.53
C PHE A 343 -6.31 -7.95 11.95
N ILE A 344 -6.48 -7.69 13.25
CA ILE A 344 -6.17 -6.40 13.87
C ILE A 344 -5.28 -6.62 15.09
N SER A 345 -4.37 -5.69 15.34
CA SER A 345 -3.43 -5.73 16.46
C SER A 345 -3.27 -4.37 17.11
N GLU A 346 -2.96 -4.34 18.40
CA GLU A 346 -2.44 -3.15 19.07
C GLU A 346 -0.96 -2.97 18.72
N VAL A 347 -0.58 -1.73 18.42
CA VAL A 347 0.79 -1.32 18.10
C VAL A 347 1.46 -0.81 19.37
N VAL A 348 2.53 -1.47 19.77
CA VAL A 348 3.35 -1.05 20.91
C VAL A 348 4.60 -0.35 20.39
N VAL A 349 4.80 0.89 20.84
CA VAL A 349 5.94 1.73 20.45
C VAL A 349 6.94 1.77 21.60
N GLY A 350 8.14 1.22 21.37
CA GLY A 350 9.24 1.17 22.33
C GLY A 350 10.39 2.11 21.94
N LEU A 351 11.36 2.24 22.85
CA LEU A 351 12.65 2.88 22.59
C LEU A 351 13.73 1.79 22.59
N ARG A 352 14.61 1.82 21.60
CA ARG A 352 15.74 0.88 21.45
C ARG A 352 16.99 1.37 22.17
#